data_AF-A0A925E8E8-F1
#
_entry.id   AF-A0A925E8E8-F1
#
_cell.length_a   1.000
_cell.length_b   1.000
_cell.length_c   1.000
_cell.angle_alpha   90.00
_cell.angle_beta   90.00
_cell.angle_gamma   90.00
#
_symmetry.space_group_name_H-M   'P 1'
#
loop_
_entity.id
_entity.type
_entity.pdbx_description
1 polymer ?
#
loop_
_entity_poly.entity_id
_entity_poly.type
_entity_poly.pdbx_seq_one_letter_code
_entity_poly.pdbx_strand_id
1 'polypeptide(L)'
;MASTTLSGKGTRRRQRRLPILQLLSLLMMGAGATLFLLELISFSQREERLPADLRVAGVQVGGLLPSEAVARWERVYAAPITLYYGDSPIELDPASVGFRTNRETMLAEAETAGETEGGFWLRFFNYLTEQELEQSAEVPLNADYQRSLLEQFLQNITQRYDRTSGTAGYDVATLTTFTGSQGQVLDMTQTMDLIDSALRSPNNRVVNLPIGNSAASRPGLDSLRRLIVDYLDSQNFIYDGQTTVASVFVLDLETGEELNLLGDVAFTAASTMKLPILIDYFRYLTTAPSQEEAWLMANSILCSRNSSSNLLMQISGGGVDQYSGIANVTNTAQYLGARNTYITSPFVTGDLNQQLGSIGAPATTPNPGYNTKPDDFNQTTTEDLGTLLSLLYDCVNFGSGLITAYPNGEFTQTECRQMIE
;
A
#
# COMPACT_ATOMS: atom_id res chain seq x y z
N MET A 1 -88.45 -121.74 25.47
CA MET A 1 -87.69 -122.48 24.43
C MET A 1 -86.56 -121.58 23.95
N ALA A 2 -85.32 -122.09 24.01
CA ALA A 2 -84.12 -121.82 23.18
C ALA A 2 -83.83 -120.37 22.70
N SER A 3 -82.61 -119.83 22.67
CA SER A 3 -81.26 -120.31 22.99
C SER A 3 -80.30 -119.13 22.79
N THR A 4 -79.26 -119.10 23.62
CA THR A 4 -78.05 -118.25 23.61
C THR A 4 -77.38 -118.00 22.25
N THR A 5 -76.75 -116.83 22.09
CA THR A 5 -75.33 -116.72 21.66
C THR A 5 -74.67 -115.46 22.23
N LEU A 6 -73.52 -115.68 22.88
CA LEU A 6 -72.52 -114.70 23.31
C LEU A 6 -71.31 -114.83 22.36
N SER A 7 -70.71 -113.72 21.94
CA SER A 7 -69.29 -113.71 21.52
C SER A 7 -68.72 -112.30 21.63
N GLY A 8 -67.71 -112.14 22.48
CA GLY A 8 -67.05 -110.86 22.76
C GLY A 8 -65.87 -110.56 21.84
N LYS A 9 -65.37 -109.32 21.93
CA LYS A 9 -64.00 -108.92 21.58
C LYS A 9 -63.67 -107.59 22.28
N GLY A 10 -62.71 -107.63 23.20
CA GLY A 10 -62.10 -106.42 23.76
C GLY A 10 -61.04 -105.84 22.82
N THR A 11 -60.85 -104.53 22.84
CA THR A 11 -59.66 -103.87 22.28
C THR A 11 -59.31 -102.57 23.04
N ARG A 12 -57.99 -102.40 23.18
CA ARG A 12 -57.22 -101.40 23.96
C ARG A 12 -57.63 -99.93 23.76
N ARG A 13 -57.70 -99.20 24.88
CA ARG A 13 -57.66 -97.73 24.93
C ARG A 13 -56.26 -97.23 24.50
N ARG A 14 -56.15 -96.65 23.30
CA ARG A 14 -54.94 -95.93 22.83
C ARG A 14 -55.13 -94.45 23.14
N GLN A 15 -54.49 -93.94 24.19
CA GLN A 15 -54.44 -92.50 24.45
C GLN A 15 -53.67 -91.81 23.32
N ARG A 16 -54.37 -91.03 22.48
CA ARG A 16 -53.75 -90.06 21.58
C ARG A 16 -53.17 -88.93 22.45
N ARG A 17 -51.87 -88.94 22.71
CA ARG A 17 -51.17 -87.73 23.19
C ARG A 17 -51.12 -86.76 22.01
N LEU A 18 -51.78 -85.62 22.13
CA LEU A 18 -51.64 -84.51 21.19
C LEU A 18 -50.15 -84.12 21.12
N PRO A 19 -49.57 -83.90 19.93
CA PRO A 19 -48.15 -83.61 19.78
C PRO A 19 -47.85 -82.14 20.11
N ILE A 20 -48.07 -81.74 21.37
CA ILE A 20 -47.93 -80.37 21.87
C ILE A 20 -46.51 -79.84 21.61
N LEU A 21 -45.49 -80.69 21.78
CA LEU A 21 -44.09 -80.34 21.50
C LEU A 21 -43.83 -80.08 19.99
N GLN A 22 -44.50 -80.80 19.09
CA GLN A 22 -44.33 -80.61 17.65
C GLN A 22 -45.03 -79.32 17.18
N LEU A 23 -46.21 -79.03 17.73
CA LEU A 23 -46.93 -77.77 17.49
C LEU A 23 -46.17 -76.55 18.02
N LEU A 24 -45.61 -76.64 19.23
CA LEU A 24 -44.78 -75.59 19.81
C LEU A 24 -43.48 -75.36 19.01
N SER A 25 -42.85 -76.46 18.56
CA SER A 25 -41.65 -76.40 17.73
C SER A 25 -41.91 -75.75 16.37
N LEU A 26 -43.04 -76.08 15.72
CA LEU A 26 -43.46 -75.43 14.47
C LEU A 26 -43.75 -73.94 14.67
N LEU A 27 -44.38 -73.56 15.80
CA LEU A 27 -44.66 -72.16 16.12
C LEU A 27 -43.38 -71.36 16.36
N MET A 28 -42.42 -71.91 17.12
CA MET A 28 -41.12 -71.28 17.35
C MET A 28 -40.29 -71.16 16.06
N MET A 29 -40.32 -72.16 15.18
CA MET A 29 -39.70 -72.07 13.86
C MET A 29 -40.35 -70.99 12.99
N GLY A 30 -41.69 -70.89 12.99
CA GLY A 30 -42.40 -69.85 12.25
C GLY A 30 -42.12 -68.44 12.80
N ALA A 31 -42.07 -68.28 14.12
CA ALA A 31 -41.71 -67.01 14.75
C ALA A 31 -40.26 -66.61 14.45
N GLY A 32 -39.32 -67.56 14.52
CA GLY A 32 -37.92 -67.35 14.18
C GLY A 32 -37.71 -66.98 12.71
N ALA A 33 -38.40 -67.65 11.78
CA ALA A 33 -38.37 -67.30 10.36
C ALA A 33 -38.95 -65.90 10.09
N THR A 34 -40.03 -65.54 10.80
CA THR A 34 -40.64 -64.21 10.68
C THR A 34 -39.70 -63.13 11.18
N LEU A 35 -39.08 -63.31 12.35
CA LEU A 35 -38.08 -62.39 12.90
C LEU A 35 -36.87 -62.29 11.98
N PHE A 36 -36.35 -63.41 11.47
CA PHE A 36 -35.25 -63.42 10.52
C PHE A 36 -35.57 -62.61 9.26
N LEU A 37 -36.78 -62.74 8.71
CA LEU A 37 -37.22 -61.95 7.55
C LEU A 37 -37.33 -60.46 7.88
N LEU A 38 -37.85 -60.10 9.05
CA LEU A 38 -37.94 -58.71 9.49
C LEU A 38 -36.55 -58.09 9.67
N GLU A 39 -35.65 -58.80 10.35
CA GLU A 39 -34.26 -58.37 10.55
C GLU A 39 -33.52 -58.27 9.21
N LEU A 40 -33.72 -59.22 8.29
CA LEU A 40 -33.13 -59.18 6.95
C LEU A 40 -33.63 -57.98 6.12
N ILE A 41 -34.92 -57.68 6.18
CA ILE A 41 -35.49 -56.49 5.52
C ILE A 41 -34.93 -55.21 6.14
N SER A 42 -34.84 -55.16 7.48
CA SER A 42 -34.30 -53.99 8.19
C SER A 42 -32.82 -53.74 7.87
N PHE A 43 -32.03 -54.83 7.75
CA PHE A 43 -30.64 -54.78 7.32
C PHE A 43 -30.51 -54.31 5.87
N SER A 44 -31.32 -54.85 4.96
CA SER A 44 -31.33 -54.45 3.55
C SER A 44 -31.69 -52.96 3.37
N GLN A 45 -32.66 -52.44 4.14
CA GLN A 45 -33.04 -51.02 4.09
C GLN A 45 -31.98 -50.10 4.70
N ARG A 46 -31.15 -50.62 5.62
CA ARG A 46 -30.02 -49.90 6.20
C ARG A 46 -28.85 -49.82 5.21
N GLU A 47 -28.61 -50.88 4.45
CA GLU A 47 -27.57 -50.95 3.41
C GLU A 47 -27.83 -49.99 2.24
N GLU A 48 -29.10 -49.57 2.03
CA GLU A 48 -29.48 -48.54 1.06
C GLU A 48 -29.22 -47.09 1.54
N ARG A 49 -28.83 -46.90 2.81
CA ARG A 49 -28.59 -45.58 3.42
C ARG A 49 -27.12 -45.37 3.73
N LEU A 50 -26.72 -44.11 3.74
CA LEU A 50 -25.35 -43.74 4.14
C LEU A 50 -25.09 -44.04 5.63
N PRO A 51 -23.84 -44.33 6.01
CA PRO A 51 -23.45 -44.59 7.40
C PRO A 51 -23.91 -43.49 8.36
N ALA A 52 -24.39 -43.85 9.55
CA ALA A 52 -25.04 -42.91 10.48
C ALA A 52 -24.16 -41.70 10.88
N ASP A 53 -22.84 -41.88 10.98
CA ASP A 53 -21.88 -40.85 11.37
C ASP A 53 -21.10 -40.25 10.19
N LEU A 54 -21.63 -40.36 8.97
CA LEU A 54 -20.99 -39.81 7.78
C LEU A 54 -21.19 -38.28 7.68
N ARG A 55 -20.08 -37.58 7.46
CA ARG A 55 -20.04 -36.17 7.07
C ARG A 55 -19.43 -36.02 5.69
N VAL A 56 -20.09 -35.24 4.85
CA VAL A 56 -19.57 -34.90 3.51
C VAL A 56 -19.38 -33.40 3.45
N ALA A 57 -18.16 -32.95 3.20
CA ALA A 57 -17.80 -31.53 3.17
C ALA A 57 -18.26 -30.76 4.43
N GLY A 58 -18.10 -31.38 5.61
CA GLY A 58 -18.54 -30.81 6.89
C GLY A 58 -20.06 -30.78 7.11
N VAL A 59 -20.87 -31.31 6.20
CA VAL A 59 -22.33 -31.42 6.31
C VAL A 59 -22.71 -32.82 6.80
N GLN A 60 -23.55 -32.89 7.84
CA GLN A 60 -24.06 -34.17 8.36
C GLN A 60 -25.06 -34.79 7.38
N VAL A 61 -24.72 -35.94 6.83
CA VAL A 61 -25.56 -36.67 5.85
C VAL A 61 -25.82 -38.12 6.19
N GLY A 62 -25.27 -38.61 7.31
CA GLY A 62 -25.50 -39.98 7.73
C GLY A 62 -26.96 -40.35 7.93
N GLY A 63 -27.30 -41.59 7.58
CA GLY A 63 -28.66 -42.15 7.64
C GLY A 63 -29.61 -41.68 6.54
N LEU A 64 -29.15 -40.82 5.61
CA LEU A 64 -29.91 -40.37 4.45
C LEU A 64 -29.72 -41.32 3.25
N LEU A 65 -30.67 -41.27 2.31
CA LEU A 65 -30.47 -41.86 0.98
C LEU A 65 -29.41 -41.05 0.19
N PRO A 66 -28.64 -41.69 -0.71
CA PRO A 66 -27.67 -41.02 -1.59
C PRO A 66 -28.17 -39.71 -2.23
N SER A 67 -29.37 -39.73 -2.79
CA SER A 67 -29.98 -38.56 -3.45
C SER A 67 -30.36 -37.44 -2.47
N GLU A 68 -30.80 -37.79 -1.26
CA GLU A 68 -31.14 -36.84 -0.21
C GLU A 68 -29.89 -36.18 0.39
N ALA A 69 -28.81 -36.95 0.53
CA ALA A 69 -27.50 -36.46 0.95
C ALA A 69 -26.95 -35.42 -0.04
N VAL A 70 -26.99 -35.73 -1.34
CA VAL A 70 -26.61 -34.81 -2.42
C VAL A 70 -27.38 -33.50 -2.33
N ALA A 71 -28.71 -33.59 -2.28
CA ALA A 71 -29.55 -32.41 -2.19
C ALA A 71 -29.27 -31.58 -0.92
N ARG A 72 -28.84 -32.21 0.17
CA ARG A 72 -28.53 -31.53 1.43
C ARG A 72 -27.25 -30.72 1.35
N TRP A 73 -26.12 -31.31 0.94
CA TRP A 73 -24.87 -30.54 0.86
C TRP A 73 -24.92 -29.50 -0.26
N GLU A 74 -25.56 -29.81 -1.40
CA GLU A 74 -25.73 -28.83 -2.48
C GLU A 74 -26.53 -27.61 -2.01
N ARG A 75 -27.59 -27.81 -1.21
CA ARG A 75 -28.36 -26.71 -0.62
C ARG A 75 -27.52 -25.86 0.34
N VAL A 76 -26.68 -26.49 1.17
CA VAL A 76 -25.80 -25.75 2.10
C VAL A 76 -24.81 -24.90 1.31
N TYR A 77 -24.17 -25.49 0.31
CA TYR A 77 -23.16 -24.81 -0.49
C TYR A 77 -23.73 -23.80 -1.50
N ALA A 78 -25.02 -23.89 -1.83
CA ALA A 78 -25.75 -22.88 -2.61
C ALA A 78 -26.18 -21.64 -1.80
N ALA A 79 -26.01 -21.64 -0.48
CA ALA A 79 -26.31 -20.46 0.34
C ALA A 79 -25.39 -19.28 -0.05
N PRO A 80 -25.92 -18.05 -0.12
CA PRO A 80 -25.14 -16.89 -0.55
C PRO A 80 -24.05 -16.52 0.46
N ILE A 81 -23.04 -15.80 -0.01
CA ILE A 81 -21.93 -15.28 0.79
C ILE A 81 -22.09 -13.76 0.90
N THR A 82 -22.12 -13.25 2.12
CA THR A 82 -22.15 -11.81 2.37
C THR A 82 -20.74 -11.24 2.36
N LEU A 83 -20.46 -10.33 1.43
CA LEU A 83 -19.21 -9.60 1.30
C LEU A 83 -19.40 -8.19 1.86
N TYR A 84 -18.60 -7.77 2.84
CA TYR A 84 -18.62 -6.42 3.38
C TYR A 84 -17.56 -5.56 2.70
N TYR A 85 -18.00 -4.62 1.85
CA TYR A 85 -17.15 -3.53 1.36
C TYR A 85 -17.27 -2.35 2.35
N GLY A 86 -16.40 -2.31 3.36
CA GLY A 86 -16.58 -1.42 4.50
C GLY A 86 -17.89 -1.76 5.24
N ASP A 87 -18.78 -0.79 5.42
CA ASP A 87 -20.10 -1.00 6.04
C ASP A 87 -21.18 -1.46 5.06
N SER A 88 -20.85 -1.63 3.77
CA SER A 88 -21.83 -1.98 2.72
C SER A 88 -21.86 -3.50 2.48
N PRO A 89 -22.97 -4.20 2.79
CA PRO A 89 -23.10 -5.63 2.50
C PRO A 89 -23.43 -5.86 1.01
N ILE A 90 -22.76 -6.82 0.39
CA ILE A 90 -22.93 -7.25 -0.99
C ILE A 90 -23.09 -8.78 -0.99
N GLU A 91 -24.18 -9.27 -1.56
CA GLU A 91 -24.42 -10.71 -1.65
C GLU A 91 -23.78 -11.31 -2.91
N LEU A 92 -22.98 -12.36 -2.72
CA LEU A 92 -22.43 -13.20 -3.77
C LEU A 92 -23.20 -14.52 -3.81
N ASP A 93 -23.92 -14.76 -4.91
CA ASP A 93 -24.51 -16.07 -5.19
C ASP A 93 -23.43 -17.02 -5.74
N PRO A 94 -23.12 -18.16 -5.09
CA PRO A 94 -22.15 -19.14 -5.59
C PRO A 94 -22.43 -19.60 -7.02
N ALA A 95 -23.69 -19.68 -7.43
CA ALA A 95 -24.07 -20.07 -8.79
C ALA A 95 -23.60 -19.05 -9.84
N SER A 96 -23.54 -17.76 -9.48
CA SER A 96 -23.12 -16.68 -10.39
C SER A 96 -21.64 -16.77 -10.79
N VAL A 97 -20.81 -17.39 -9.96
CA VAL A 97 -19.39 -17.66 -10.24
C VAL A 97 -19.15 -19.10 -10.70
N GLY A 98 -20.22 -19.84 -10.97
CA GLY A 98 -20.16 -21.22 -11.43
C GLY A 98 -19.65 -22.20 -10.37
N PHE A 99 -19.82 -21.89 -9.09
CA PHE A 99 -19.44 -22.80 -8.01
C PHE A 99 -20.26 -24.09 -8.09
N ARG A 100 -19.58 -25.23 -8.07
CA ARG A 100 -20.21 -26.55 -8.12
C ARG A 100 -19.40 -27.58 -7.33
N THR A 101 -20.10 -28.44 -6.61
CA THR A 101 -19.54 -29.63 -5.99
C THR A 101 -19.44 -30.75 -7.02
N ASN A 102 -18.35 -31.52 -6.99
CA ASN A 102 -18.24 -32.74 -7.79
C ASN A 102 -19.08 -33.85 -7.15
N ARG A 103 -20.37 -33.85 -7.51
CA ARG A 103 -21.38 -34.77 -6.99
C ARG A 103 -20.95 -36.22 -7.12
N GLU A 104 -20.49 -36.62 -8.30
CA GLU A 104 -20.16 -38.02 -8.61
C GLU A 104 -19.01 -38.51 -7.74
N THR A 105 -17.93 -37.72 -7.65
CA THR A 105 -16.77 -38.06 -6.82
C THR A 105 -17.12 -38.07 -5.33
N MET A 106 -17.79 -37.03 -4.83
CA MET A 106 -18.14 -36.94 -3.41
C MET A 106 -19.13 -38.04 -2.99
N LEU A 107 -20.07 -38.41 -3.88
CA LEU A 107 -21.02 -39.48 -3.60
C LEU A 107 -20.33 -40.86 -3.61
N ALA A 108 -19.46 -41.12 -4.59
CA ALA A 108 -18.70 -42.36 -4.64
C ALA A 108 -17.78 -42.54 -3.42
N GLU A 109 -17.15 -41.46 -2.94
CA GLU A 109 -16.35 -41.47 -1.70
C GLU A 109 -17.23 -41.67 -0.46
N ALA A 110 -18.44 -41.09 -0.44
CA ALA A 110 -19.41 -41.27 0.65
C ALA A 110 -19.96 -42.71 0.73
N GLU A 111 -20.20 -43.35 -0.41
CA GLU A 111 -20.67 -44.74 -0.48
C GLU A 111 -19.56 -45.72 -0.06
N THR A 112 -18.33 -45.50 -0.50
CA THR A 112 -17.18 -46.35 -0.11
C THR A 112 -16.78 -46.18 1.36
N ALA A 113 -17.01 -45.00 1.95
CA ALA A 113 -16.80 -44.76 3.38
C ALA A 113 -17.66 -45.66 4.29
N GLY A 114 -18.76 -46.24 3.77
CA GLY A 114 -19.62 -47.18 4.48
C GLY A 114 -19.30 -48.66 4.25
N GLU A 115 -18.41 -48.98 3.32
CA GLU A 115 -18.08 -50.37 3.00
C GLU A 115 -17.19 -50.99 4.08
N THR A 116 -17.80 -51.75 4.99
CA THR A 116 -17.06 -52.60 5.93
C THR A 116 -16.54 -53.84 5.19
N GLU A 117 -15.23 -54.12 5.28
CA GLU A 117 -14.61 -55.30 4.66
C GLU A 117 -15.30 -56.60 5.08
N GLY A 118 -15.84 -57.36 4.11
CA GLY A 118 -16.50 -58.66 4.33
C GLY A 118 -17.68 -58.91 3.41
N GLY A 119 -18.09 -60.17 3.22
CA GLY A 119 -19.30 -60.51 2.44
C GLY A 119 -20.60 -60.16 3.19
N PHE A 120 -21.72 -60.00 2.46
CA PHE A 120 -23.06 -59.68 2.99
C PHE A 120 -23.44 -60.41 4.28
N TRP A 121 -23.22 -61.73 4.33
CA TRP A 121 -23.57 -62.56 5.48
C TRP A 121 -22.74 -62.29 6.74
N LEU A 122 -21.47 -61.86 6.58
CA LEU A 122 -20.63 -61.48 7.71
C LEU A 122 -21.11 -60.15 8.30
N ARG A 123 -21.47 -59.18 7.44
CA ARG A 123 -22.06 -57.91 7.88
C ARG A 123 -23.42 -58.08 8.54
N PHE A 124 -24.29 -58.95 7.99
CA PHE A 124 -25.57 -59.29 8.62
C PHE A 124 -25.38 -59.94 10.00
N PHE A 125 -24.36 -60.80 10.16
CA PHE A 125 -24.04 -61.37 11.47
C PHE A 125 -23.50 -60.33 12.45
N ASN A 126 -22.65 -59.41 12.00
CA ASN A 126 -22.14 -58.30 12.81
C ASN A 126 -23.27 -57.34 13.24
N TYR A 127 -24.24 -57.10 12.35
CA TYR A 127 -25.47 -56.37 12.64
C TYR A 127 -26.29 -57.04 13.76
N LEU A 128 -26.55 -58.34 13.64
CA LEU A 128 -27.31 -59.11 14.65
C LEU A 128 -26.59 -59.20 16.01
N THR A 129 -25.25 -59.06 16.03
CA THR A 129 -24.43 -59.18 17.24
C THR A 129 -23.98 -57.83 17.80
N GLU A 130 -24.47 -56.72 17.25
CA GLU A 130 -24.13 -55.34 17.63
C GLU A 130 -22.60 -55.07 17.64
N GLN A 131 -21.84 -55.75 16.77
CA GLN A 131 -20.37 -55.63 16.69
C GLN A 131 -19.89 -54.55 15.70
N GLU A 132 -20.74 -53.59 15.36
CA GLU A 132 -20.39 -52.54 14.39
C GLU A 132 -19.41 -51.52 14.98
N LEU A 133 -18.32 -51.28 14.26
CA LEU A 133 -17.38 -50.21 14.54
C LEU A 133 -18.00 -48.90 14.04
N GLU A 134 -18.31 -47.98 14.95
CA GLU A 134 -18.67 -46.59 14.64
C GLU A 134 -17.44 -45.88 14.03
N GLN A 135 -17.21 -46.09 12.74
CA GLN A 135 -16.20 -45.34 12.01
C GLN A 135 -16.85 -44.03 11.53
N SER A 136 -16.60 -42.97 12.29
CA SER A 136 -16.86 -41.60 11.82
C SER A 136 -16.01 -41.37 10.57
N ALA A 137 -16.67 -41.27 9.42
CA ALA A 137 -16.03 -40.99 8.15
C ALA A 137 -16.33 -39.55 7.71
N GLU A 138 -15.28 -38.87 7.23
CA GLU A 138 -15.38 -37.52 6.69
C GLU A 138 -14.87 -37.51 5.25
N VAL A 139 -15.76 -37.21 4.32
CA VAL A 139 -15.45 -37.03 2.90
C VAL A 139 -15.10 -35.56 2.67
N PRO A 140 -13.90 -35.24 2.15
CA PRO A 140 -13.51 -33.86 1.92
C PRO A 140 -14.36 -33.19 0.83
N LEU A 141 -14.44 -31.86 0.86
CA LEU A 141 -15.10 -31.10 -0.19
C LEU A 141 -14.30 -31.22 -1.51
N ASN A 142 -14.95 -31.73 -2.55
CA ASN A 142 -14.47 -31.61 -3.93
C ASN A 142 -15.36 -30.60 -4.67
N ALA A 143 -14.86 -29.39 -4.87
CA ALA A 143 -15.58 -28.31 -5.52
C ALA A 143 -14.65 -27.36 -6.27
N ASP A 144 -15.22 -26.73 -7.29
CA ASP A 144 -14.53 -25.78 -8.15
C ASP A 144 -15.49 -24.67 -8.61
N TYR A 145 -14.93 -23.56 -9.06
CA TYR A 145 -15.66 -22.41 -9.61
C TYR A 145 -14.86 -21.75 -10.74
N GLN A 146 -15.50 -20.87 -11.50
CA GLN A 146 -14.84 -20.16 -12.59
C GLN A 146 -14.19 -18.88 -12.06
N ARG A 147 -12.86 -18.89 -11.95
CA ARG A 147 -12.08 -17.74 -11.48
C ARG A 147 -12.40 -16.45 -12.23
N SER A 148 -12.55 -16.52 -13.55
CA SER A 148 -12.89 -15.37 -14.40
C SER A 148 -14.25 -14.74 -14.08
N LEU A 149 -15.25 -15.53 -13.67
CA LEU A 149 -16.55 -15.00 -13.26
C LEU A 149 -16.46 -14.28 -11.92
N LEU A 150 -15.67 -14.81 -10.98
CA LEU A 150 -15.41 -14.12 -9.72
C LEU A 150 -14.64 -12.80 -9.96
N GLU A 151 -13.62 -12.81 -10.82
CA GLU A 151 -12.90 -11.59 -11.20
C GLU A 151 -13.83 -10.55 -11.83
N GLN A 152 -14.73 -10.97 -12.73
CA GLN A 152 -15.71 -10.08 -13.35
C GLN A 152 -16.71 -9.51 -12.34
N PHE A 153 -17.14 -10.33 -11.38
CA PHE A 153 -18.01 -9.90 -10.28
C PHE A 153 -17.32 -8.84 -9.41
N LEU A 154 -16.07 -9.09 -9.01
CA LEU A 154 -15.26 -8.14 -8.25
C LEU A 154 -14.99 -6.86 -9.03
N GLN A 155 -14.73 -6.92 -10.33
CA GLN A 155 -14.59 -5.73 -11.19
C GLN A 155 -15.85 -4.86 -11.20
N ASN A 156 -17.04 -5.46 -11.13
CA ASN A 156 -18.29 -4.70 -11.02
C ASN A 156 -18.42 -4.01 -9.66
N ILE A 157 -17.91 -4.63 -8.60
CA ILE A 157 -17.83 -4.02 -7.26
C ILE A 157 -16.85 -2.86 -7.28
N THR A 158 -15.62 -3.05 -7.77
CA THR A 158 -14.61 -1.98 -7.80
C THR A 158 -15.08 -0.78 -8.61
N GLN A 159 -15.75 -1.00 -9.76
CA GLN A 159 -16.30 0.09 -10.56
C GLN A 159 -17.33 0.96 -9.81
N ARG A 160 -18.04 0.40 -8.83
CA ARG A 160 -19.10 1.10 -8.08
C ARG A 160 -18.63 1.66 -6.75
N TYR A 161 -17.70 0.98 -6.09
CA TYR A 161 -17.32 1.26 -4.71
C TYR A 161 -15.91 1.82 -4.55
N ASP A 162 -14.97 1.51 -5.45
CA ASP A 162 -13.62 2.05 -5.33
C ASP A 162 -13.63 3.56 -5.51
N ARG A 163 -12.88 4.23 -4.65
CA ARG A 163 -12.62 5.66 -4.70
C ARG A 163 -11.13 5.84 -4.93
N THR A 164 -10.75 6.39 -6.07
CA THR A 164 -9.34 6.75 -6.29
C THR A 164 -8.93 7.86 -5.32
N SER A 165 -7.65 7.88 -4.90
CA SER A 165 -7.13 9.01 -4.14
C SER A 165 -7.41 10.33 -4.85
N GLY A 166 -7.80 11.35 -4.10
CA GLY A 166 -7.84 12.72 -4.60
C GLY A 166 -6.44 13.18 -5.00
N THR A 167 -6.37 14.14 -5.91
CA THR A 167 -5.12 14.80 -6.28
C THR A 167 -4.81 15.92 -5.30
N ALA A 168 -3.55 16.06 -4.89
CA ALA A 168 -3.11 17.26 -4.21
C ALA A 168 -3.31 18.50 -5.10
N GLY A 169 -3.50 19.65 -4.47
CA GLY A 169 -3.70 20.91 -5.18
C GLY A 169 -3.21 22.10 -4.38
N TYR A 170 -3.48 23.28 -4.92
CA TYR A 170 -3.17 24.56 -4.31
C TYR A 170 -4.26 25.58 -4.64
N ASP A 171 -4.31 26.62 -3.83
CA ASP A 171 -5.19 27.77 -4.01
C ASP A 171 -4.33 29.03 -4.22
N VAL A 172 -4.47 29.65 -5.39
CA VAL A 172 -3.65 30.80 -5.82
C VAL A 172 -4.00 32.07 -5.04
N ALA A 173 -5.25 32.23 -4.59
CA ALA A 173 -5.69 33.42 -3.88
C ALA A 173 -5.15 33.47 -2.44
N THR A 174 -5.05 32.30 -1.80
CA THR A 174 -4.58 32.15 -0.42
C THR A 174 -3.12 31.70 -0.31
N LEU A 175 -2.50 31.29 -1.43
CA LEU A 175 -1.15 30.72 -1.50
C LEU A 175 -0.97 29.49 -0.58
N THR A 176 -2.00 28.66 -0.49
CA THR A 176 -1.99 27.44 0.32
C THR A 176 -1.99 26.18 -0.54
N THR A 177 -1.41 25.10 -0.01
CA THR A 177 -1.46 23.77 -0.62
C THR A 177 -2.33 22.83 0.21
N PHE A 178 -2.94 21.85 -0.43
CA PHE A 178 -3.77 20.85 0.24
C PHE A 178 -3.53 19.45 -0.33
N THR A 179 -3.59 18.46 0.55
CA THR A 179 -3.46 17.05 0.18
C THR A 179 -4.73 16.54 -0.47
N GLY A 180 -4.59 15.56 -1.36
CA GLY A 180 -5.73 14.81 -1.88
C GLY A 180 -6.44 14.00 -0.79
N SER A 181 -7.69 13.60 -1.05
CA SER A 181 -8.37 12.63 -0.20
C SER A 181 -7.73 11.25 -0.32
N GLN A 182 -7.77 10.44 0.74
CA GLN A 182 -7.37 9.03 0.64
C GLN A 182 -8.35 8.29 -0.27
N GLY A 183 -7.81 7.39 -1.10
CA GLY A 183 -8.63 6.48 -1.88
C GLY A 183 -8.91 5.19 -1.12
N GLN A 184 -9.95 4.50 -1.55
CA GLN A 184 -10.39 3.19 -1.07
C GLN A 184 -10.40 2.27 -2.29
N VAL A 185 -9.48 1.33 -2.35
CA VAL A 185 -9.33 0.41 -3.48
C VAL A 185 -9.32 -1.02 -2.96
N LEU A 186 -10.11 -1.89 -3.57
CA LEU A 186 -10.16 -3.30 -3.19
C LEU A 186 -8.82 -4.00 -3.49
N ASP A 187 -8.26 -4.73 -2.51
CA ASP A 187 -7.16 -5.65 -2.77
C ASP A 187 -7.72 -6.90 -3.45
N MET A 188 -7.61 -6.93 -4.78
CA MET A 188 -8.12 -8.03 -5.61
C MET A 188 -7.46 -9.37 -5.26
N THR A 189 -6.17 -9.39 -4.98
CA THR A 189 -5.43 -10.64 -4.73
C THR A 189 -5.90 -11.26 -3.42
N GLN A 190 -5.88 -10.48 -2.33
CA GLN A 190 -6.32 -10.97 -1.02
C GLN A 190 -7.81 -11.31 -1.00
N THR A 191 -8.63 -10.54 -1.72
CA THR A 191 -10.08 -10.80 -1.82
C THR A 191 -10.38 -12.17 -2.43
N MET A 192 -9.66 -12.56 -3.49
CA MET A 192 -9.89 -13.85 -4.15
C MET A 192 -9.67 -15.03 -3.20
N ASP A 193 -8.60 -14.97 -2.39
CA ASP A 193 -8.27 -16.04 -1.43
C ASP A 193 -9.31 -16.14 -0.31
N LEU A 194 -9.81 -14.99 0.17
CA LEU A 194 -10.84 -14.94 1.20
C LEU A 194 -12.20 -15.46 0.70
N ILE A 195 -12.56 -15.15 -0.54
CA ILE A 195 -13.80 -15.65 -1.15
C ILE A 195 -13.70 -17.15 -1.45
N ASP A 196 -12.57 -17.66 -1.94
CA ASP A 196 -12.37 -19.12 -2.11
C ASP A 196 -12.59 -19.86 -0.78
N SER A 197 -12.02 -19.35 0.30
CA SER A 197 -12.19 -19.90 1.65
C SER A 197 -13.66 -19.93 2.09
N ALA A 198 -14.41 -18.87 1.80
CA ALA A 198 -15.85 -18.77 2.13
C ALA A 198 -16.73 -19.65 1.23
N LEU A 199 -16.40 -19.77 -0.06
CA LEU A 199 -17.05 -20.68 -1.01
C LEU A 199 -16.88 -22.14 -0.57
N ARG A 200 -15.73 -22.49 0.01
CA ARG A 200 -15.43 -23.83 0.52
C ARG A 200 -15.93 -24.10 1.95
N SER A 201 -16.45 -23.08 2.65
CA SER A 201 -16.99 -23.23 4.01
C SER A 201 -18.51 -23.41 4.03
N PRO A 202 -19.05 -24.39 4.78
CA PRO A 202 -20.49 -24.55 4.96
C PRO A 202 -21.08 -23.58 6.00
N ASN A 203 -20.24 -22.97 6.86
CA ASN A 203 -20.68 -22.12 7.97
C ASN A 203 -20.10 -20.70 7.93
N ASN A 204 -18.86 -20.53 7.47
CA ASN A 204 -18.20 -19.23 7.41
C ASN A 204 -18.46 -18.56 6.05
N ARG A 205 -19.64 -17.94 5.90
CA ARG A 205 -20.13 -17.33 4.65
C ARG A 205 -20.13 -15.80 4.69
N VAL A 206 -19.26 -15.21 5.50
CA VAL A 206 -19.08 -13.76 5.60
C VAL A 206 -17.63 -13.43 5.32
N VAL A 207 -17.40 -12.47 4.42
CA VAL A 207 -16.06 -11.99 4.07
C VAL A 207 -16.01 -10.48 4.21
N ASN A 208 -15.10 -10.00 5.05
CA ASN A 208 -14.76 -8.58 5.07
C ASN A 208 -13.73 -8.31 3.97
N LEU A 209 -14.13 -7.51 2.99
CA LEU A 209 -13.28 -7.23 1.84
C LEU A 209 -12.10 -6.35 2.25
N PRO A 210 -10.86 -6.75 1.96
CA PRO A 210 -9.69 -5.94 2.25
C PRO A 210 -9.65 -4.74 1.31
N ILE A 211 -9.88 -3.56 1.88
CA ILE A 211 -9.80 -2.29 1.16
C ILE A 211 -8.49 -1.62 1.55
N GLY A 212 -7.60 -1.42 0.57
CA GLY A 212 -6.38 -0.67 0.73
C GLY A 212 -6.69 0.83 0.80
N ASN A 213 -6.02 1.52 1.73
CA ASN A 213 -5.94 2.98 1.69
C ASN A 213 -4.86 3.34 0.67
N SER A 214 -5.26 3.78 -0.53
CA SER A 214 -4.27 4.38 -1.43
C SER A 214 -3.83 5.70 -0.81
N ALA A 215 -2.51 5.91 -0.72
CA ALA A 215 -1.96 7.09 -0.07
C ALA A 215 -2.55 8.36 -0.69
N ALA A 216 -2.89 9.32 0.16
CA ALA A 216 -3.28 10.64 -0.28
C ALA A 216 -2.12 11.27 -1.07
N SER A 217 -2.41 11.80 -2.27
CA SER A 217 -1.44 12.61 -3.02
C SER A 217 -1.05 13.81 -2.14
N ARG A 218 0.25 14.09 -2.06
CA ARG A 218 0.80 15.26 -1.35
C ARG A 218 1.35 16.27 -2.36
N PRO A 219 1.23 17.58 -2.10
CA PRO A 219 1.88 18.59 -2.93
C PRO A 219 3.40 18.41 -2.88
N GLY A 220 4.04 18.28 -4.04
CA GLY A 220 5.50 18.29 -4.19
C GLY A 220 6.01 19.58 -4.85
N LEU A 221 7.30 19.64 -5.19
CA LEU A 221 7.90 20.81 -5.84
C LEU A 221 7.23 21.19 -7.16
N ASP A 222 6.71 20.23 -7.94
CA ASP A 222 5.91 20.56 -9.14
C ASP A 222 4.64 21.36 -8.81
N SER A 223 3.97 21.04 -7.69
CA SER A 223 2.80 21.79 -7.25
C SER A 223 3.19 23.21 -6.83
N LEU A 224 4.34 23.38 -6.16
CA LEU A 224 4.89 24.69 -5.83
C LEU A 224 5.25 25.48 -7.11
N ARG A 225 5.87 24.82 -8.09
CA ARG A 225 6.21 25.43 -9.39
C ARG A 225 4.97 26.02 -10.06
N ARG A 226 3.91 25.22 -10.18
CA ARG A 226 2.67 25.66 -10.80
C ARG A 226 1.98 26.75 -9.97
N LEU A 227 1.98 26.65 -8.64
CA LEU A 227 1.46 27.72 -7.77
C LEU A 227 2.18 29.06 -8.00
N ILE A 228 3.52 29.05 -8.12
CA ILE A 228 4.31 30.27 -8.38
C ILE A 228 3.95 30.86 -9.74
N VAL A 229 3.90 30.04 -10.79
CA VAL A 229 3.55 30.48 -12.15
C VAL A 229 2.12 31.03 -12.18
N ASP A 230 1.14 30.30 -11.67
CA ASP A 230 -0.26 30.72 -11.63
C ASP A 230 -0.45 31.99 -10.79
N TYR A 231 0.32 32.16 -9.71
CA TYR A 231 0.31 33.38 -8.92
C TYR A 231 0.83 34.57 -9.73
N LEU A 232 1.99 34.45 -10.38
CA LEU A 232 2.54 35.51 -11.22
C LEU A 232 1.58 35.88 -12.36
N ASP A 233 0.99 34.88 -13.02
CA ASP A 233 -0.04 35.07 -14.04
C ASP A 233 -1.27 35.80 -13.48
N SER A 234 -1.73 35.45 -12.27
CA SER A 234 -2.83 36.15 -11.60
C SER A 234 -2.54 37.62 -11.30
N GLN A 235 -1.26 37.98 -11.17
CA GLN A 235 -0.79 39.36 -11.02
C GLN A 235 -0.54 40.08 -12.35
N ASN A 236 -0.92 39.46 -13.49
CA ASN A 236 -0.61 39.91 -14.84
C ASN A 236 0.90 40.02 -15.12
N PHE A 237 1.70 39.16 -14.49
CA PHE A 237 3.14 39.08 -14.68
C PHE A 237 3.51 37.72 -15.28
N ILE A 238 3.76 37.68 -16.59
CA ILE A 238 4.18 36.45 -17.27
C ILE A 238 5.68 36.30 -17.03
N TYR A 239 6.09 35.32 -16.22
CA TYR A 239 7.48 35.20 -15.74
C TYR A 239 8.52 35.03 -16.87
N ASP A 240 8.11 34.54 -18.04
CA ASP A 240 8.93 34.33 -19.24
C ASP A 240 8.45 35.17 -20.45
N GLY A 241 7.79 36.31 -20.17
CA GLY A 241 7.23 37.20 -21.17
C GLY A 241 8.26 38.02 -21.96
N GLN A 242 7.79 38.71 -23.01
CA GLN A 242 8.65 39.58 -23.84
C GLN A 242 9.14 40.84 -23.10
N THR A 243 8.38 41.29 -22.10
CA THR A 243 8.63 42.53 -21.33
C THR A 243 8.74 42.28 -19.82
N THR A 244 8.55 41.03 -19.39
CA THR A 244 8.51 40.62 -17.99
C THR A 244 9.37 39.37 -17.85
N VAL A 245 10.26 39.36 -16.86
CA VAL A 245 11.13 38.22 -16.57
C VAL A 245 11.19 38.05 -15.06
N ALA A 246 10.89 36.86 -14.56
CA ALA A 246 11.14 36.49 -13.17
C ALA A 246 11.85 35.14 -13.11
N SER A 247 12.84 35.05 -12.23
CA SER A 247 13.58 33.83 -11.97
C SER A 247 13.40 33.38 -10.55
N VAL A 248 13.29 32.06 -10.37
CA VAL A 248 13.11 31.42 -9.07
C VAL A 248 13.97 30.17 -9.03
N PHE A 249 14.68 29.99 -7.91
CA PHE A 249 15.38 28.76 -7.59
C PHE A 249 14.97 28.32 -6.19
N VAL A 250 14.57 27.06 -6.04
CA VAL A 250 14.28 26.41 -4.76
C VAL A 250 14.96 25.06 -4.75
N LEU A 251 15.68 24.77 -3.67
CA LEU A 251 16.28 23.46 -3.41
C LEU A 251 15.58 22.85 -2.20
N ASP A 252 15.04 21.65 -2.37
CA ASP A 252 14.59 20.83 -1.24
C ASP A 252 15.82 20.18 -0.58
N LEU A 253 16.09 20.56 0.67
CA LEU A 253 17.26 20.13 1.42
C LEU A 253 17.15 18.70 1.95
N GLU A 254 15.95 18.10 1.95
CA GLU A 254 15.75 16.69 2.34
C GLU A 254 15.99 15.75 1.17
N THR A 255 15.50 16.12 -0.01
CA THR A 255 15.51 15.26 -1.21
C THR A 255 16.60 15.60 -2.22
N GLY A 256 17.09 16.83 -2.21
CA GLY A 256 17.97 17.38 -3.25
C GLY A 256 17.25 17.75 -4.54
N GLU A 257 15.92 17.68 -4.60
CA GLU A 257 15.15 18.10 -5.77
C GLU A 257 15.18 19.62 -5.93
N GLU A 258 15.25 20.08 -7.18
CA GLU A 258 15.31 21.51 -7.52
C GLU A 258 14.08 21.94 -8.31
N LEU A 259 13.54 23.10 -7.95
CA LEU A 259 12.62 23.88 -8.77
C LEU A 259 13.39 25.07 -9.32
N ASN A 260 13.46 25.15 -10.65
CA ASN A 260 14.12 26.22 -11.36
C ASN A 260 13.17 26.84 -12.41
N LEU A 261 12.93 28.14 -12.28
CA LEU A 261 12.27 28.99 -13.28
C LEU A 261 13.31 30.01 -13.75
N LEU A 262 13.75 29.92 -15.00
CA LEU A 262 14.72 30.85 -15.62
C LEU A 262 15.96 31.14 -14.74
N GLY A 263 16.40 30.16 -13.94
CA GLY A 263 17.38 30.38 -12.89
C GLY A 263 18.78 30.71 -13.40
N ASP A 264 19.02 30.51 -14.69
CA ASP A 264 20.24 30.82 -15.43
C ASP A 264 20.20 32.20 -16.11
N VAL A 265 19.11 32.96 -15.97
CA VAL A 265 19.00 34.35 -16.46
C VAL A 265 19.70 35.31 -15.50
N ALA A 266 20.51 36.21 -16.06
CA ALA A 266 21.21 37.23 -15.30
C ALA A 266 20.28 38.35 -14.83
N PHE A 267 20.47 38.81 -13.60
CA PHE A 267 19.84 39.99 -13.01
C PHE A 267 20.90 40.87 -12.35
N THR A 268 20.57 42.14 -12.13
CA THR A 268 21.30 42.97 -11.18
C THR A 268 21.26 42.31 -9.81
N ALA A 269 22.41 41.95 -9.25
CA ALA A 269 22.44 41.32 -7.93
C ALA A 269 22.04 42.30 -6.82
N ALA A 270 22.22 43.60 -7.04
CA ALA A 270 21.94 44.64 -6.06
C ALA A 270 22.59 44.29 -4.71
N SER A 271 21.79 44.10 -3.66
CA SER A 271 22.30 43.75 -2.33
C SER A 271 22.43 42.24 -2.07
N THR A 272 21.95 41.36 -2.96
CA THR A 272 22.20 39.91 -2.80
C THR A 272 23.68 39.58 -2.97
N MET A 273 24.44 40.42 -3.69
CA MET A 273 25.90 40.40 -3.78
C MET A 273 26.61 40.52 -2.41
N LYS A 274 25.92 40.97 -1.36
CA LYS A 274 26.49 40.99 -0.01
C LYS A 274 26.71 39.57 0.56
N LEU A 275 26.03 38.55 0.04
CA LEU A 275 26.28 37.15 0.36
C LEU A 275 27.68 36.69 -0.09
N PRO A 276 28.06 36.76 -1.38
CA PRO A 276 29.41 36.41 -1.79
C PRO A 276 30.49 37.32 -1.18
N ILE A 277 30.18 38.59 -0.84
CA ILE A 277 31.10 39.45 -0.06
C ILE A 277 31.35 38.86 1.34
N LEU A 278 30.30 38.39 2.02
CA LEU A 278 30.43 37.76 3.34
C LEU A 278 31.25 36.46 3.24
N ILE A 279 30.94 35.61 2.26
CA ILE A 279 31.65 34.36 2.02
C ILE A 279 33.15 34.63 1.75
N ASP A 280 33.47 35.59 0.89
CA ASP A 280 34.87 35.99 0.62
C ASP A 280 35.55 36.56 1.86
N TYR A 281 34.83 37.35 2.67
CA TYR A 281 35.39 37.91 3.90
C TYR A 281 35.76 36.81 4.90
N PHE A 282 34.88 35.82 5.12
CA PHE A 282 35.20 34.68 5.97
C PHE A 282 36.33 33.82 5.39
N ARG A 283 36.41 33.66 4.07
CA ARG A 283 37.55 33.00 3.41
C ARG A 283 38.88 33.71 3.67
N TYR A 284 38.85 35.03 3.83
CA TYR A 284 40.02 35.86 4.10
C TYR A 284 40.47 35.78 5.57
N LEU A 285 39.54 35.57 6.51
CA LEU A 285 39.85 35.49 7.92
C LEU A 285 40.77 34.30 8.23
N THR A 286 41.76 34.53 9.10
CA THR A 286 42.66 33.47 9.63
C THR A 286 42.44 33.24 11.12
N THR A 287 41.59 34.05 11.73
CA THR A 287 41.17 34.00 13.13
C THR A 287 39.71 34.41 13.22
N ALA A 288 39.06 34.12 14.36
CA ALA A 288 37.71 34.61 14.62
C ALA A 288 37.61 36.13 14.41
N PRO A 289 36.49 36.63 13.85
CA PRO A 289 36.32 38.05 13.59
C PRO A 289 36.34 38.86 14.89
N SER A 290 36.98 40.02 14.84
CA SER A 290 36.92 41.00 15.92
C SER A 290 35.51 41.58 16.07
N GLN A 291 35.25 42.27 17.18
CA GLN A 291 33.96 42.93 17.41
C GLN A 291 33.63 43.98 16.34
N GLU A 292 34.64 44.68 15.82
CA GLU A 292 34.47 45.68 14.77
C GLU A 292 34.13 45.03 13.43
N GLU A 293 34.79 43.93 13.08
CA GLU A 293 34.49 43.16 11.87
C GLU A 293 33.11 42.51 11.94
N ALA A 294 32.76 41.93 13.09
CA ALA A 294 31.41 41.41 13.35
C ALA A 294 30.35 42.51 13.19
N TRP A 295 30.61 43.72 13.69
CA TRP A 295 29.71 44.86 13.49
C TRP A 295 29.61 45.27 12.01
N LEU A 296 30.72 45.27 11.26
CA LEU A 296 30.71 45.56 9.82
C LEU A 296 29.91 44.52 9.03
N MET A 297 30.10 43.24 9.33
CA MET A 297 29.36 42.14 8.72
C MET A 297 27.86 42.26 9.01
N ALA A 298 27.48 42.46 10.27
CA ALA A 298 26.08 42.66 10.65
C ALA A 298 25.46 43.89 9.97
N ASN A 299 26.19 45.00 9.88
CA ASN A 299 25.70 46.23 9.23
C ASN A 299 25.58 46.07 7.71
N SER A 300 26.49 45.31 7.09
CA SER A 300 26.43 44.90 5.69
C SER A 300 25.19 44.03 5.43
N ILE A 301 24.97 42.97 6.20
CA ILE A 301 23.93 41.97 5.92
C ILE A 301 22.55 42.40 6.41
N LEU A 302 22.42 42.83 7.67
CA LEU A 302 21.12 43.12 8.30
C LEU A 302 20.59 44.51 7.93
N CYS A 303 21.48 45.50 7.78
CA CYS A 303 21.11 46.87 7.41
C CYS A 303 21.35 47.18 5.93
N SER A 304 21.90 46.22 5.17
CA SER A 304 22.24 46.40 3.75
C SER A 304 23.14 47.63 3.47
N ARG A 305 24.01 48.03 4.42
CA ARG A 305 24.82 49.24 4.25
C ARG A 305 25.97 49.05 3.27
N ASN A 306 25.92 49.83 2.19
CA ASN A 306 26.93 49.83 1.13
C ASN A 306 28.34 50.20 1.63
N SER A 307 28.46 51.18 2.55
CA SER A 307 29.77 51.57 3.09
C SER A 307 30.44 50.45 3.89
N SER A 308 29.65 49.65 4.64
CA SER A 308 30.16 48.49 5.37
C SER A 308 30.63 47.40 4.41
N SER A 309 29.85 47.08 3.37
CA SER A 309 30.25 46.09 2.36
C SER A 309 31.50 46.51 1.59
N ASN A 310 31.60 47.80 1.25
CA ASN A 310 32.80 48.36 0.61
C ASN A 310 34.04 48.23 1.50
N LEU A 311 33.90 48.50 2.80
CA LEU A 311 34.99 48.37 3.76
C LEU A 311 35.41 46.91 3.96
N LEU A 312 34.45 45.96 4.00
CA LEU A 312 34.76 44.53 4.06
C LEU A 312 35.61 44.09 2.85
N MET A 313 35.21 44.49 1.63
CA MET A 313 36.00 44.23 0.42
C MET A 313 37.37 44.91 0.48
N GLN A 314 37.45 46.16 0.93
CA GLN A 314 38.74 46.84 1.06
C GLN A 314 39.67 46.09 2.02
N ILE A 315 39.18 45.60 3.15
CA ILE A 315 39.96 44.84 4.13
C ILE A 315 40.40 43.49 3.52
N SER A 316 39.49 42.72 2.91
CA SER A 316 39.84 41.43 2.28
C SER A 316 40.77 41.59 1.07
N GLY A 317 40.82 42.78 0.46
CA GLY A 317 41.78 43.20 -0.55
C GLY A 317 43.15 43.63 -0.02
N GLY A 318 43.42 43.49 1.28
CA GLY A 318 44.68 43.90 1.91
C GLY A 318 44.70 45.33 2.46
N GLY A 319 43.54 45.98 2.58
CA GLY A 319 43.33 47.25 3.28
C GLY A 319 43.67 48.52 2.49
N VAL A 320 44.40 48.40 1.38
CA VAL A 320 44.89 49.55 0.60
C VAL A 320 44.10 49.75 -0.70
N ASP A 321 43.77 48.67 -1.39
CA ASP A 321 43.09 48.71 -2.69
C ASP A 321 41.75 47.96 -2.63
N GLN A 322 40.65 48.71 -2.75
CA GLN A 322 39.31 48.15 -2.78
C GLN A 322 39.06 47.27 -4.02
N TYR A 323 39.75 47.52 -5.14
CA TYR A 323 39.55 46.76 -6.37
C TYR A 323 40.11 45.34 -6.29
N SER A 324 41.18 45.14 -5.51
CA SER A 324 41.69 43.80 -5.20
C SER A 324 40.68 42.97 -4.41
N GLY A 325 39.98 43.58 -3.45
CA GLY A 325 38.88 42.93 -2.72
C GLY A 325 37.67 42.60 -3.60
N ILE A 326 37.28 43.53 -4.47
CA ILE A 326 36.23 43.32 -5.48
C ILE A 326 36.57 42.14 -6.40
N ALA A 327 37.82 42.03 -6.84
CA ALA A 327 38.29 40.89 -7.62
C ALA A 327 38.22 39.58 -6.82
N ASN A 328 38.59 39.60 -5.54
CA ASN A 328 38.51 38.43 -4.66
C ASN A 328 37.07 37.91 -4.53
N VAL A 329 36.10 38.79 -4.31
CA VAL A 329 34.67 38.41 -4.23
C VAL A 329 34.21 37.70 -5.49
N THR A 330 34.50 38.27 -6.66
CA THR A 330 34.15 37.68 -7.96
C THR A 330 34.85 36.34 -8.16
N ASN A 331 36.15 36.25 -7.88
CA ASN A 331 36.91 35.01 -8.02
C ASN A 331 36.39 33.91 -7.09
N THR A 332 36.06 34.27 -5.84
CA THR A 332 35.49 33.34 -4.85
C THR A 332 34.14 32.81 -5.32
N ALA A 333 33.23 33.68 -5.74
CA ALA A 333 31.91 33.27 -6.23
C ALA A 333 32.03 32.33 -7.44
N GLN A 334 32.82 32.71 -8.45
CA GLN A 334 32.99 31.88 -9.65
C GLN A 334 33.68 30.55 -9.37
N TYR A 335 34.65 30.52 -8.45
CA TYR A 335 35.32 29.29 -8.03
C TYR A 335 34.37 28.32 -7.32
N LEU A 336 33.44 28.86 -6.51
CA LEU A 336 32.40 28.09 -5.83
C LEU A 336 31.29 27.60 -6.77
N GLY A 337 31.35 27.91 -8.07
CA GLY A 337 30.38 27.46 -9.07
C GLY A 337 29.31 28.50 -9.42
N ALA A 338 29.26 29.64 -8.74
CA ALA A 338 28.41 30.78 -9.11
C ALA A 338 29.03 31.56 -10.29
N ARG A 339 29.04 30.92 -11.47
CA ARG A 339 29.84 31.35 -12.63
C ARG A 339 29.36 32.66 -13.26
N ASN A 340 28.09 33.02 -13.07
CA ASN A 340 27.48 34.22 -13.63
C ASN A 340 27.43 35.39 -12.64
N THR A 341 27.94 35.19 -11.42
CA THR A 341 27.92 36.16 -10.33
C THR A 341 29.22 36.93 -10.26
N TYR A 342 29.13 38.26 -10.29
CA TYR A 342 30.30 39.13 -10.16
C TYR A 342 29.95 40.52 -9.64
N ILE A 343 30.94 41.16 -9.04
CA ILE A 343 30.99 42.58 -8.75
C ILE A 343 32.30 43.15 -9.29
N THR A 344 32.24 44.31 -9.95
CA THR A 344 33.43 44.97 -10.51
C THR A 344 33.64 46.40 -10.07
N SER A 345 32.70 46.96 -9.30
CA SER A 345 32.74 48.34 -8.81
C SER A 345 32.29 48.41 -7.33
N PRO A 346 32.83 49.34 -6.53
CA PRO A 346 32.29 49.68 -5.21
C PRO A 346 30.80 50.02 -5.26
N PHE A 347 30.04 49.66 -4.23
CA PHE A 347 28.67 50.15 -4.10
C PHE A 347 28.65 51.67 -3.90
N VAL A 348 27.69 52.35 -4.52
CA VAL A 348 27.50 53.80 -4.32
C VAL A 348 27.05 54.07 -2.87
N THR A 349 27.75 54.97 -2.20
CA THR A 349 27.51 55.34 -0.79
C THR A 349 26.84 56.71 -0.64
N GLY A 350 26.88 57.54 -1.69
CA GLY A 350 26.43 58.93 -1.64
C GLY A 350 27.45 59.91 -1.04
N ASP A 351 28.66 59.45 -0.68
CA ASP A 351 29.76 60.32 -0.29
C ASP A 351 30.31 61.08 -1.51
N LEU A 352 30.45 62.40 -1.39
CA LEU A 352 30.99 63.28 -2.42
C LEU A 352 32.46 62.96 -2.76
N ASN A 353 33.19 62.35 -1.83
CA ASN A 353 34.59 61.98 -2.00
C ASN A 353 34.79 60.51 -2.36
N GLN A 354 33.71 59.77 -2.64
CA GLN A 354 33.82 58.36 -3.03
C GLN A 354 34.65 58.22 -4.31
N GLN A 355 35.66 57.35 -4.26
CA GLN A 355 36.38 56.94 -5.45
C GLN A 355 35.46 56.09 -6.33
N LEU A 356 35.24 56.55 -7.57
CA LEU A 356 34.53 55.80 -8.60
C LEU A 356 35.53 55.10 -9.52
N GLY A 357 35.13 53.96 -10.04
CA GLY A 357 35.90 53.16 -10.99
C GLY A 357 35.46 51.71 -10.96
N SER A 358 36.03 50.91 -11.86
CA SER A 358 35.73 49.48 -11.93
C SER A 358 36.94 48.69 -12.43
N ILE A 359 36.95 47.40 -12.13
CA ILE A 359 37.78 46.41 -12.83
C ILE A 359 37.03 45.86 -14.06
N GLY A 360 37.72 45.09 -14.90
CA GLY A 360 37.08 44.41 -16.04
C GLY A 360 36.10 43.33 -15.57
N ALA A 361 34.90 43.28 -16.18
CA ALA A 361 33.94 42.21 -15.92
C ALA A 361 34.53 40.85 -16.31
N PRO A 362 34.30 39.79 -15.51
CA PRO A 362 34.73 38.45 -15.86
C PRO A 362 33.89 37.89 -17.01
N ALA A 363 34.34 36.77 -17.58
CA ALA A 363 33.51 36.01 -18.50
C ALA A 363 32.34 35.35 -17.74
N THR A 364 31.12 35.52 -18.26
CA THR A 364 29.90 34.86 -17.80
C THR A 364 29.13 34.32 -19.01
N THR A 365 28.23 33.35 -18.80
CA THR A 365 27.40 32.75 -19.87
C THR A 365 25.97 32.54 -19.38
N PRO A 366 25.25 33.60 -18.95
CA PRO A 366 23.85 33.47 -18.59
C PRO A 366 22.99 33.16 -19.84
N ASN A 367 21.76 32.74 -19.61
CA ASN A 367 20.81 32.42 -20.67
C ASN A 367 20.62 33.61 -21.64
N PRO A 368 21.03 33.50 -22.92
CA PRO A 368 20.97 34.61 -23.86
C PRO A 368 19.56 34.86 -24.41
N GLY A 369 18.60 33.98 -24.12
CA GLY A 369 17.20 34.10 -24.56
C GLY A 369 16.45 35.26 -23.88
N TYR A 370 16.94 35.71 -22.72
CA TYR A 370 16.35 36.79 -21.94
C TYR A 370 17.39 37.86 -21.62
N ASN A 371 17.00 39.13 -21.70
CA ASN A 371 17.86 40.24 -21.33
C ASN A 371 17.13 41.18 -20.37
N THR A 372 17.45 41.06 -19.09
CA THR A 372 16.90 41.89 -18.00
C THR A 372 17.56 43.26 -17.92
N LYS A 373 18.60 43.51 -18.74
CA LYS A 373 19.53 44.65 -18.65
C LYS A 373 20.13 44.76 -17.24
N PRO A 374 20.83 43.70 -16.78
CA PRO A 374 21.46 43.72 -15.47
C PRO A 374 22.51 44.84 -15.40
N ASP A 375 22.81 45.29 -14.19
CA ASP A 375 23.90 46.23 -13.92
C ASP A 375 25.24 45.63 -14.38
N ASP A 376 25.92 46.35 -15.27
CA ASP A 376 27.22 45.96 -15.85
C ASP A 376 28.32 45.76 -14.79
N PHE A 377 28.12 46.25 -13.56
CA PHE A 377 29.09 46.13 -12.47
C PHE A 377 28.68 45.15 -11.37
N ASN A 378 27.47 44.58 -11.42
CA ASN A 378 26.89 43.85 -10.29
C ASN A 378 25.80 42.87 -10.75
N GLN A 379 26.19 41.64 -11.07
CA GLN A 379 25.32 40.64 -11.69
C GLN A 379 25.28 39.35 -10.87
N THR A 380 24.15 38.64 -10.92
CA THR A 380 24.00 37.26 -10.43
C THR A 380 22.86 36.54 -11.16
N THR A 381 22.66 35.26 -10.88
CA THR A 381 21.48 34.48 -11.27
C THR A 381 20.88 33.81 -10.03
N THR A 382 19.61 33.40 -10.07
CA THR A 382 19.01 32.73 -8.89
C THR A 382 19.60 31.34 -8.66
N GLU A 383 20.04 30.66 -9.72
CA GLU A 383 20.76 29.37 -9.62
C GLU A 383 22.13 29.55 -8.95
N ASP A 384 22.88 30.61 -9.29
CA ASP A 384 24.16 30.92 -8.65
C ASP A 384 23.98 31.23 -7.16
N LEU A 385 22.99 32.05 -6.80
CA LEU A 385 22.66 32.33 -5.39
C LEU A 385 22.24 31.05 -4.67
N GLY A 386 21.42 30.22 -5.31
CA GLY A 386 21.03 28.91 -4.81
C GLY A 386 22.23 28.00 -4.52
N THR A 387 23.21 27.99 -5.43
CA THR A 387 24.47 27.25 -5.29
C THR A 387 25.29 27.74 -4.10
N LEU A 388 25.44 29.05 -3.93
CA LEU A 388 26.20 29.60 -2.78
C LEU A 388 25.50 29.27 -1.45
N LEU A 389 24.17 29.39 -1.40
CA LEU A 389 23.38 29.09 -0.22
C LEU A 389 23.38 27.61 0.13
N SER A 390 23.33 26.71 -0.86
CA SER A 390 23.39 25.26 -0.63
C SER A 390 24.77 24.85 -0.10
N LEU A 391 25.86 25.38 -0.67
CA LEU A 391 27.22 25.15 -0.16
C LEU A 391 27.40 25.66 1.27
N LEU A 392 26.80 26.81 1.61
CA LEU A 392 26.83 27.34 2.97
C LEU A 392 26.03 26.45 3.93
N TYR A 393 24.82 26.03 3.54
CA TYR A 393 23.99 25.12 4.33
C TYR A 393 24.71 23.81 4.63
N ASP A 394 25.36 23.22 3.62
CA ASP A 394 26.12 21.99 3.74
C ASP A 394 27.35 22.16 4.65
N CYS A 395 28.02 23.30 4.56
CA CYS A 395 29.11 23.64 5.45
C CYS A 395 28.65 23.66 6.91
N VAL A 396 27.51 24.32 7.19
CA VAL A 396 26.93 24.42 8.53
C VAL A 396 26.54 23.06 9.09
N ASN A 397 25.81 22.25 8.33
CA ASN A 397 25.13 21.06 8.86
C ASN A 397 25.97 19.80 8.76
N PHE A 398 26.80 19.68 7.72
CA PHE A 398 27.49 18.42 7.40
C PHE A 398 29.01 18.56 7.37
N GLY A 399 29.54 19.79 7.44
CA GLY A 399 30.98 20.03 7.34
C GLY A 399 31.52 19.81 5.92
N SER A 400 30.64 19.94 4.90
CA SER A 400 30.94 19.83 3.47
C SER A 400 30.75 21.19 2.78
N GLY A 401 30.26 21.22 1.54
CA GLY A 401 29.94 22.46 0.82
C GLY A 401 31.14 23.37 0.64
N LEU A 402 31.11 24.57 1.27
CA LEU A 402 32.23 25.53 1.23
C LEU A 402 33.58 24.91 1.65
N ILE A 403 33.59 24.06 2.69
CA ILE A 403 34.81 23.39 3.18
C ILE A 403 35.35 22.41 2.14
N THR A 404 34.46 21.70 1.43
CA THR A 404 34.86 20.77 0.39
C THR A 404 35.39 21.51 -0.83
N ALA A 405 34.77 22.65 -1.18
CA ALA A 405 35.19 23.47 -2.31
C ALA A 405 36.57 24.12 -2.05
N TYR A 406 36.83 24.58 -0.83
CA TYR A 406 38.13 25.11 -0.39
C TYR A 406 38.74 24.23 0.73
N PRO A 407 39.48 23.17 0.35
CA PRO A 407 39.86 22.10 1.27
C PRO A 407 41.12 22.40 2.11
N ASN A 408 41.77 23.56 1.96
CA ASN A 408 43.04 23.88 2.64
C ASN A 408 42.82 24.61 3.97
N GLY A 409 41.60 24.62 4.49
CA GLY A 409 41.26 25.27 5.76
C GLY A 409 40.84 26.73 5.62
N GLU A 410 40.44 27.17 4.42
CA GLU A 410 39.90 28.52 4.19
C GLU A 410 38.49 28.70 4.78
N PHE A 411 37.80 27.60 5.11
CA PHE A 411 36.55 27.62 5.86
C PHE A 411 36.55 26.56 6.95
N THR A 412 35.90 26.88 8.04
CA THR A 412 35.54 25.96 9.12
C THR A 412 34.02 25.94 9.32
N GLN A 413 33.52 24.83 9.87
CA GLN A 413 32.09 24.73 10.18
C GLN A 413 31.63 25.79 11.20
N THR A 414 32.54 26.28 12.05
CA THR A 414 32.24 27.37 13.00
C THR A 414 32.03 28.69 12.26
N GLU A 415 32.91 29.04 11.32
CA GLU A 415 32.76 30.25 10.50
C GLU A 415 31.48 30.18 9.66
N CYS A 416 31.14 29.02 9.10
CA CYS A 416 29.88 28.85 8.38
C CYS A 416 28.65 29.06 9.26
N ARG A 417 28.65 28.61 10.52
CA ARG A 417 27.55 28.91 11.46
C ARG A 417 27.47 30.41 11.74
N GLN A 418 28.61 31.06 11.95
CA GLN A 418 28.68 32.51 12.17
C GLN A 418 28.17 33.35 10.99
N MET A 419 28.15 32.81 9.77
CA MET A 419 27.57 33.51 8.61
C MET A 419 26.04 33.58 8.64
N ILE A 420 25.36 32.67 9.35
CA ILE A 420 23.89 32.54 9.33
C ILE A 420 23.22 32.86 10.67
N GLU A 421 23.99 32.96 11.77
CA GLU A 421 23.56 33.35 13.12
C GLU A 421 23.78 34.86 13.35
#